data_AF-A0A7X7ISS1-F1
#
_entry.id   AF-A0A7X7ISS1-F1
#
_cell.length_a   1.000
_cell.length_b   1.000
_cell.length_c   1.000
_cell.angle_alpha   90.00
_cell.angle_beta   90.00
_cell.angle_gamma   90.00
#
_symmetry.space_group_name_H-M   'P 1'
#
loop_
_entity.id
_entity.type
_entity.pdbx_description
1 polymer ?
#
loop_
_entity_poly.entity_id
_entity_poly.type
_entity_poly.pdbx_seq_one_letter_code
_entity_poly.pdbx_strand_id
1 'polypeptide(L)'
;MLATFFKTFWAIFIAELGDKTQLACLAFGSVSPKQKWIIFAASSVALACSSAIAVFFGCQITRLVSPKTIKLVAGLVFIVFGVIYLRDAFNMPGKA
;
A
#
# COMPACT_ATOMS: atom_id res chain seq x y z
N MET A 1 -5.03 23.07 -8.32
CA MET A 1 -3.93 22.11 -8.61
C MET A 1 -3.17 21.75 -7.34
N LEU A 2 -2.61 22.73 -6.62
CA LEU A 2 -1.84 22.50 -5.37
C LEU A 2 -2.65 21.81 -4.25
N ALA A 3 -3.92 22.19 -4.08
CA ALA A 3 -4.81 21.55 -3.09
C ALA A 3 -5.04 20.06 -3.38
N THR A 4 -5.13 19.65 -4.64
CA THR A 4 -5.29 18.24 -5.03
C THR A 4 -4.02 17.46 -4.74
N PHE A 5 -2.85 18.06 -5.01
CA PHE A 5 -1.56 17.46 -4.68
C PHE A 5 -1.45 17.15 -3.19
N PHE A 6 -1.69 18.13 -2.31
CA PHE A 6 -1.60 17.90 -0.86
C PHE A 6 -2.64 16.91 -0.34
N LYS A 7 -3.88 16.92 -0.88
CA LYS A 7 -4.90 15.93 -0.52
C LYS A 7 -4.46 14.50 -0.85
N THR A 8 -3.99 14.28 -2.07
CA THR A 8 -3.52 12.96 -2.51
C THR A 8 -2.25 12.55 -1.78
N PHE A 9 -1.31 13.48 -1.57
CA PHE A 9 -0.10 13.24 -0.80
C PHE A 9 -0.43 12.76 0.61
N TRP A 10 -1.25 13.50 1.36
CA TRP A 10 -1.60 13.10 2.72
C TRP A 10 -2.43 11.82 2.77
N ALA A 11 -3.35 11.61 1.81
CA ALA A 11 -4.13 10.39 1.74
C ALA A 11 -3.23 9.15 1.57
N ILE A 12 -2.29 9.19 0.62
CA ILE A 12 -1.37 8.07 0.37
C ILE A 12 -0.35 7.95 1.50
N PHE A 13 0.19 9.08 1.99
CA PHE A 13 1.17 9.08 3.06
C PHE A 13 0.63 8.41 4.33
N ILE A 14 -0.59 8.76 4.74
CA ILE A 14 -1.25 8.14 5.91
C ILE A 14 -1.60 6.68 5.63
N ALA A 15 -2.08 6.36 4.42
CA ALA A 15 -2.45 4.99 4.07
C ALA A 15 -1.27 4.02 4.06
N GLU A 16 -0.09 4.49 3.67
CA GLU A 16 1.14 3.70 3.59
C GLU A 16 1.96 3.72 4.89
N LEU A 17 1.65 4.63 5.83
CA LEU A 17 2.44 4.83 7.05
C LEU A 17 2.42 3.56 7.92
N GLY A 18 3.60 2.97 8.13
CA GLY A 18 3.73 1.78 8.97
C GLY A 18 3.33 0.47 8.27
N ASP A 19 3.18 0.48 6.95
CA ASP A 19 3.03 -0.76 6.19
C ASP A 19 4.28 -1.66 6.31
N LYS A 20 4.09 -2.97 6.12
CA LYS A 20 5.16 -3.98 6.12
C LYS A 20 6.31 -3.61 5.19
N THR A 21 6.03 -2.99 4.05
CA THR A 21 7.07 -2.54 3.12
C THR A 21 7.97 -1.44 3.72
N GLN A 22 7.41 -0.49 4.48
CA GLN A 22 8.18 0.55 5.15
C GLN A 22 9.04 -0.02 6.29
N LEU A 23 8.48 -0.94 7.09
CA LEU A 23 9.23 -1.64 8.14
C LEU A 23 10.37 -2.48 7.56
N ALA A 24 10.17 -3.13 6.42
CA ALA A 24 11.22 -3.86 5.72
C ALA A 24 12.33 -2.90 5.23
N CYS A 25 11.96 -1.76 4.62
CA CYS A 25 12.93 -0.75 4.20
C CYS A 25 13.76 -0.21 5.37
N LEU A 26 13.11 0.05 6.51
CA LEU A 26 13.79 0.47 7.74
C LEU A 26 14.77 -0.60 8.22
N ALA A 27 14.33 -1.87 8.28
CA ALA A 27 15.17 -2.98 8.70
C ALA A 27 16.41 -3.16 7.79
N PHE A 28 16.23 -3.11 6.47
CA PHE A 28 17.35 -3.14 5.52
C PHE A 28 18.30 -1.96 5.73
N GLY A 29 17.76 -0.75 5.95
CA GLY A 29 18.55 0.45 6.26
C GLY A 29 19.37 0.33 7.54
N SER A 30 18.82 -0.33 8.56
CA SER A 30 19.48 -0.59 9.84
C SER A 30 20.62 -1.61 9.73
N VAL A 31 20.46 -2.66 8.93
CA VAL A 31 21.49 -3.70 8.73
C VAL A 31 22.66 -3.20 7.88
N SER A 32 22.38 -2.36 6.88
CA SER A 32 23.39 -1.86 5.94
C SER A 32 23.52 -0.33 5.98
N PRO A 33 24.06 0.26 7.07
CA PRO A 33 24.06 1.72 7.28
C PRO A 33 24.86 2.50 6.22
N LYS A 34 25.88 1.88 5.61
CA LYS A 34 26.67 2.48 4.52
C LYS A 34 25.86 2.62 3.22
N GLN A 35 24.78 1.85 3.05
CA GLN A 35 23.95 1.80 1.86
C GLN A 35 22.59 2.52 2.03
N LYS A 36 22.38 3.23 3.14
CA LYS A 36 21.11 3.90 3.47
C LYS A 36 20.52 4.74 2.32
N TRP A 37 21.37 5.43 1.57
CA TRP A 37 20.95 6.27 0.43
C TRP A 37 20.49 5.45 -0.76
N ILE A 38 21.14 4.32 -1.02
CA ILE A 38 20.76 3.38 -2.09
C ILE A 38 19.42 2.74 -1.75
N ILE A 39 19.26 2.30 -0.49
CA ILE A 39 18.03 1.69 0.00
C ILE A 39 16.87 2.69 -0.10
N PHE A 40 17.09 3.93 0.32
CA PHE A 40 16.11 5.01 0.19
C PHE A 40 15.74 5.30 -1.28
N ALA A 41 16.72 5.39 -2.17
CA ALA A 41 16.46 5.62 -3.59
C ALA A 41 15.70 4.45 -4.22
N ALA A 42 16.12 3.22 -3.93
CA ALA A 42 15.49 2.01 -4.43
C ALA A 42 14.04 1.87 -3.94
N SER A 43 13.78 2.08 -2.64
CA SER A 43 12.42 2.02 -2.09
C SER A 43 11.54 3.14 -2.62
N SER A 44 12.08 4.35 -2.79
CA SER A 44 11.35 5.49 -3.37
C SER A 44 10.96 5.22 -4.83
N VAL A 45 11.88 4.69 -5.64
CA VAL A 45 11.60 4.30 -7.03
C VAL A 45 10.58 3.18 -7.08
N ALA A 46 10.71 2.16 -6.22
CA ALA A 46 9.74 1.08 -6.15
C ALA A 46 8.33 1.58 -5.82
N LEU A 47 8.19 2.47 -4.82
CA LEU A 47 6.92 3.07 -4.44
C LEU A 47 6.33 3.93 -5.58
N ALA A 48 7.15 4.74 -6.23
CA ALA A 48 6.73 5.57 -7.35
C ALA A 48 6.27 4.73 -8.54
N CYS A 49 7.02 3.68 -8.90
CA CYS A 49 6.64 2.74 -9.95
C CYS A 49 5.35 2.00 -9.62
N SER A 50 5.21 1.48 -8.39
CA SER A 50 4.00 0.80 -7.93
C SER A 50 2.78 1.72 -8.02
N SER A 51 2.91 2.96 -7.53
CA SER A 51 1.86 3.97 -7.60
C SER A 51 1.49 4.34 -9.03
N ALA A 52 2.48 4.48 -9.91
CA ALA A 52 2.26 4.79 -11.33
C ALA A 52 1.47 3.67 -12.03
N ILE A 53 1.83 2.42 -11.76
CA ILE A 53 1.11 1.25 -12.27
C ILE A 53 -0.33 1.23 -11.74
N ALA A 54 -0.52 1.42 -10.43
CA ALA A 54 -1.84 1.45 -9.82
C ALA A 54 -2.75 2.55 -10.40
N VAL A 55 -2.20 3.76 -10.60
CA VAL A 55 -2.94 4.88 -11.21
C VAL A 55 -3.25 4.60 -12.68
N PHE A 56 -2.31 4.05 -13.45
CA PHE A 56 -2.51 3.72 -14.86
C PHE A 56 -3.67 2.74 -15.04
N PHE A 57 -3.66 1.62 -14.32
CA PHE A 57 -4.74 0.64 -14.37
C PHE A 57 -6.04 1.19 -13.78
N GLY A 58 -5.98 1.96 -12.69
CA GLY A 58 -7.15 2.61 -12.09
C GLY A 58 -7.86 3.55 -13.06
N CYS A 59 -7.11 4.38 -13.78
CA CYS A 59 -7.64 5.25 -14.85
C CYS A 59 -8.29 4.45 -15.98
N GLN A 60 -7.73 3.30 -16.35
CA GLN A 60 -8.28 2.47 -17.41
C GLN A 60 -9.59 1.76 -16.98
N ILE A 61 -9.63 1.25 -15.75
CA ILE A 61 -10.81 0.56 -15.20
C ILE A 61 -11.96 1.54 -14.97
N THR A 62 -11.68 2.75 -14.49
CA THR A 62 -12.69 3.78 -14.26
C THR A 62 -13.37 4.30 -15.53
N ARG A 63 -12.80 4.05 -16.72
CA ARG A 63 -13.47 4.31 -18.01
C ARG A 63 -14.53 3.27 -18.36
N LEU A 64 -14.35 2.03 -17.89
CA LEU A 64 -15.21 0.89 -18.20
C LEU A 64 -16.26 0.63 -17.11
N VAL A 65 -15.94 0.94 -15.86
CA VAL A 65 -16.73 0.57 -14.68
C VAL A 65 -17.06 1.80 -13.84
N SER A 66 -18.31 1.89 -13.37
CA SER A 66 -18.75 3.01 -12.54
C SER A 66 -17.97 3.09 -11.21
N PRO A 67 -17.65 4.30 -10.69
CA PRO A 67 -16.95 4.45 -9.42
C PRO A 67 -17.69 3.83 -8.22
N LYS A 68 -19.02 3.73 -8.29
CA LYS A 68 -19.84 3.10 -7.25
C LYS A 68 -19.57 1.59 -7.17
N THR A 69 -19.52 0.93 -8.31
CA THR A 69 -19.21 -0.51 -8.40
C THR A 69 -17.80 -0.79 -7.88
N ILE A 70 -16.82 0.03 -8.26
CA ILE A 70 -15.43 -0.12 -7.80
C ILE A 70 -15.35 -0.05 -6.26
N LYS A 71 -16.01 0.94 -5.64
CA LYS A 71 -16.05 1.07 -4.19
C LYS A 71 -16.71 -0.12 -3.50
N LEU A 72 -17.83 -0.61 -4.04
CA LEU A 72 -18.55 -1.74 -3.48
C LEU A 72 -17.71 -3.02 -3.54
N VAL A 73 -17.09 -3.30 -4.68
CA VAL A 73 -16.20 -4.45 -4.85
C VAL A 73 -14.98 -4.35 -3.96
N ALA A 74 -14.32 -3.18 -3.89
CA ALA A 74 -13.18 -2.96 -3.01
C ALA A 74 -13.53 -3.21 -1.53
N GLY A 75 -14.69 -2.71 -1.07
CA GLY A 75 -15.18 -2.96 0.28
C GLY A 75 -15.48 -4.43 0.56
N LEU A 76 -16.09 -5.14 -0.39
CA LEU A 76 -16.36 -6.58 -0.26
C LEU A 76 -15.07 -7.39 -0.19
N VAL A 77 -14.09 -7.09 -1.04
CA VAL A 77 -12.76 -7.71 -1.02
C VAL A 77 -12.05 -7.43 0.31
N PHE A 78 -12.15 -6.21 0.83
CA PHE A 78 -11.58 -5.85 2.13
C PHE A 78 -12.20 -6.66 3.29
N ILE A 79 -13.52 -6.85 3.30
CA ILE A 79 -14.21 -7.68 4.28
C ILE A 79 -13.77 -9.15 4.16
N VAL A 80 -13.68 -9.69 2.94
CA VAL A 80 -13.24 -11.07 2.70
C VAL A 80 -11.83 -11.29 3.25
N PHE A 81 -10.87 -10.42 2.91
CA PHE A 81 -9.53 -10.51 3.47
C PHE A 81 -9.54 -10.34 4.99
N GLY A 82 -10.32 -9.40 5.53
CA GLY A 82 -10.47 -9.21 6.97
C GLY A 82 -10.95 -10.49 7.68
N VAL A 83 -11.95 -11.18 7.12
CA VAL A 83 -12.45 -12.45 7.68
C VAL A 83 -11.41 -13.57 7.56
N ILE A 84 -10.69 -13.65 6.45
CA ILE A 84 -9.61 -14.64 6.26
C ILE A 84 -8.51 -14.43 7.31
N TYR A 85 -7.98 -13.21 7.43
CA TYR A 85 -6.95 -12.89 8.41
C TYR A 85 -7.42 -13.08 9.85
N LEU A 86 -8.69 -12.77 10.14
CA LEU A 86 -9.28 -13.02 11.46
C LEU A 86 -9.34 -14.51 11.77
N ARG A 87 -9.76 -15.34 10.80
CA ARG A 87 -9.77 -16.80 10.96
C ARG A 87 -8.36 -17.34 11.16
N ASP A 88 -7.40 -16.91 10.35
CA ASP A 88 -6.00 -17.32 10.48
C ASP A 88 -5.43 -16.96 11.86
N ALA A 89 -5.78 -15.78 12.38
CA ALA A 89 -5.37 -15.36 13.73
C ALA A 89 -5.93 -16.29 14.83
N PHE A 90 -7.16 -16.80 14.69
CA PHE A 90 -7.74 -17.76 15.63
C PHE A 90 -7.27 -19.20 15.41
N ASN A 91 -6.90 -19.56 14.17
CA ASN A 91 -6.50 -20.91 13.80
C ASN A 91 -4.99 -21.15 13.98
N MET A 92 -4.21 -20.14 14.40
CA MET A 92 -2.82 -20.32 14.80
C MET A 92 -2.75 -21.01 16.17
N PRO A 93 -2.38 -22.31 16.24
CA PRO A 93 -2.16 -22.99 17.50
C PRO A 93 -0.79 -22.57 18.06
N GLY A 94 -0.77 -21.85 19.18
CA GLY A 94 0.34 -21.85 20.13
C GLY A 94 1.69 -21.26 19.67
N LYS A 95 1.73 -20.02 19.17
CA LYS A 95 2.95 -19.20 19.21
C LYS A 95 2.63 -17.78 19.71
N ALA A 96 2.31 -17.70 21.00
CA ALA A 96 2.50 -16.50 21.80
C ALA A 96 3.80 -16.68 22.60
#